data_AF-A0A914YKH9-F1
#
_entry.id   AF-A0A914YKH9-F1
#
_cell.length_a   1.000
_cell.length_b   1.000
_cell.length_c   1.000
_cell.angle_alpha   90.00
_cell.angle_beta   90.00
_cell.angle_gamma   90.00
#
_symmetry.space_group_name_H-M   'P 1'
#
loop_
_entity.id
_entity.type
_entity.pdbx_description
1 polymer ?
#
loop_
_entity_poly.entity_id
_entity_poly.type
_entity_poly.pdbx_seq_one_letter_code
_entity_poly.pdbx_strand_id
1 'polypeptide(L)'
;MAAIIGAAGLPSALAAARAGKRVLLANKEALVAAGRIFMQAVQEGGAQLMPIDSEHSAIYQCLAGELPPEPGQPVAVLRRLLVTASGGPFRSRNLSELEGVTPEQACAHPNWSMGRKISVDSATMLNKGLEVIEAHWLF
;
A
#
# COMPACT_ATOMS: atom_id res chain seq x y z
N MET A 1 -7.14 10.77 8.22
CA MET A 1 -6.25 10.17 7.20
C MET A 1 -5.12 9.44 7.91
N ALA A 2 -4.87 8.18 7.57
CA ALA A 2 -3.79 7.37 8.13
C ALA A 2 -2.57 7.44 7.20
N ALA A 3 -1.70 8.41 7.45
CA ALA A 3 -0.54 8.74 6.60
C ALA A 3 0.79 8.84 7.39
N ILE A 4 0.79 8.47 8.67
CA ILE A 4 2.02 8.32 9.45
C ILE A 4 2.83 7.18 8.83
N ILE A 5 4.12 7.39 8.55
CA ILE A 5 4.96 6.42 7.83
C ILE A 5 5.24 5.18 8.69
N GLY A 6 5.22 4.00 8.05
CA GLY A 6 5.66 2.75 8.68
C GLY A 6 4.71 2.22 9.76
N ALA A 7 5.17 1.23 10.52
CA ALA A 7 4.37 0.59 11.58
C ALA A 7 3.99 1.56 12.72
N ALA A 8 4.65 2.71 12.85
CA ALA A 8 4.30 3.74 13.83
C ALA A 8 2.87 4.30 13.65
N GLY A 9 2.31 4.23 12.43
CA GLY A 9 0.94 4.64 12.17
C GLY A 9 -0.13 3.64 12.66
N LEU A 10 0.26 2.38 12.90
CA LEU A 10 -0.68 1.29 13.19
C LEU A 10 -1.59 1.55 14.41
N PRO A 11 -1.10 2.00 15.58
CA PRO A 11 -1.97 2.22 16.73
C PRO A 11 -3.09 3.22 16.46
N SER A 12 -2.78 4.31 15.75
CA SER A 12 -3.77 5.34 15.40
C SER A 12 -4.77 4.85 14.35
N ALA A 13 -4.31 4.07 13.38
CA ALA A 13 -5.16 3.51 12.34
C ALA A 13 -6.12 2.44 12.91
N LEU A 14 -5.63 1.58 13.82
CA LEU A 14 -6.46 0.63 14.56
C LEU A 14 -7.49 1.34 15.45
N ALA A 15 -7.11 2.41 16.15
CA ALA A 15 -8.05 3.17 16.97
C ALA A 15 -9.18 3.78 16.11
N ALA A 16 -8.85 4.31 14.93
CA ALA A 16 -9.84 4.83 14.00
C ALA A 16 -10.76 3.73 13.44
N ALA A 17 -10.22 2.56 13.10
CA ALA A 17 -10.98 1.40 12.64
C ALA A 17 -11.98 0.91 13.71
N ARG A 18 -11.51 0.69 14.95
CA ARG A 18 -12.35 0.27 16.07
C ARG A 18 -13.46 1.28 16.42
N ALA A 19 -13.21 2.56 16.19
CA ALA A 19 -14.17 3.63 16.43
C ALA A 19 -15.15 3.87 15.26
N GLY A 20 -15.21 2.96 14.27
CA GLY A 20 -16.15 3.02 13.15
C GLY A 20 -15.92 4.21 12.23
N LYS A 21 -14.70 4.74 12.17
CA LYS A 21 -14.40 5.93 11.35
C LYS A 21 -14.25 5.57 9.89
N ARG A 22 -14.35 6.60 9.04
CA ARG A 22 -13.87 6.53 7.66
C ARG A 22 -12.34 6.64 7.66
N VAL A 23 -11.66 5.51 7.45
CA VAL A 23 -10.19 5.42 7.46
C VAL A 23 -9.66 5.58 6.04
N LEU A 24 -9.17 6.79 5.75
CA LEU A 24 -8.42 7.07 4.52
C LEU A 24 -7.00 6.50 4.68
N LEU A 25 -6.75 5.30 4.18
CA LEU A 25 -5.52 4.54 4.38
C LEU A 25 -4.50 4.87 3.29
N ALA A 26 -3.45 5.60 3.66
CA ALA A 26 -2.28 5.86 2.81
C ALA A 26 -1.02 5.12 3.31
N ASN A 27 -1.03 4.66 4.56
CA ASN A 27 0.03 3.86 5.16
C ASN A 27 -0.19 2.37 4.86
N LYS A 28 0.48 1.88 3.82
CA LYS A 28 0.49 0.46 3.46
C LYS A 28 1.15 -0.42 4.51
N GLU A 29 2.20 0.07 5.18
CA GLU A 29 2.97 -0.71 6.15
C GLU A 29 2.14 -1.15 7.37
N ALA A 30 1.17 -0.34 7.80
CA ALA A 30 0.24 -0.69 8.86
C ALA A 30 -0.64 -1.89 8.46
N LEU A 31 -1.14 -1.89 7.23
CA LEU A 31 -1.96 -2.99 6.72
C LEU A 31 -1.11 -4.22 6.43
N VAL A 32 0.10 -4.08 5.88
CA VAL A 32 1.02 -5.20 5.67
C VAL A 32 1.43 -5.85 7.00
N ALA A 33 1.75 -5.05 8.02
CA ALA A 33 2.20 -5.56 9.31
C ALA A 33 1.07 -6.22 10.13
N ALA A 34 -0.16 -5.74 10.01
CA ALA A 34 -1.27 -6.14 10.87
C ALA A 34 -2.47 -6.73 10.12
N GLY A 35 -2.36 -7.01 8.82
CA GLY A 35 -3.40 -7.47 7.89
C GLY A 35 -4.70 -7.94 8.54
N ARG A 36 -4.71 -9.20 9.01
CA ARG A 36 -5.86 -9.82 9.69
C ARG A 36 -6.37 -9.02 10.89
N ILE A 37 -5.49 -8.56 11.79
CA ILE A 37 -5.86 -7.81 12.99
C ILE A 37 -6.49 -6.47 12.62
N PHE A 38 -5.92 -5.78 11.62
CA PHE A 38 -6.43 -4.50 11.15
C PHE A 38 -7.79 -4.64 10.49
N MET A 39 -7.92 -5.62 9.60
CA MET A 39 -9.15 -5.90 8.89
C MET A 39 -10.29 -6.35 9.83
N GLN A 40 -9.98 -7.18 10.83
CA GLN A 40 -10.94 -7.54 11.87
C GLN A 40 -11.40 -6.30 12.65
N ALA A 41 -10.49 -5.38 12.99
CA ALA A 41 -10.86 -4.14 13.67
C ALA A 41 -11.76 -3.22 12.81
N VAL A 42 -11.58 -3.22 11.47
CA VAL A 42 -12.46 -2.50 10.54
C VAL A 42 -13.86 -3.09 10.57
N GLN A 43 -13.98 -4.42 10.50
CA GLN A 43 -15.25 -5.14 10.51
C GLN A 43 -15.99 -4.98 11.86
N GLU A 44 -15.31 -5.25 12.98
CA GLU A 44 -15.88 -5.14 14.32
C GLU A 44 -16.32 -3.71 14.65
N GLY A 45 -15.55 -2.72 14.22
CA GLY A 45 -15.86 -1.31 14.42
C GLY A 45 -16.91 -0.75 13.46
N GLY A 46 -17.26 -1.47 12.38
CA GLY A 46 -18.10 -0.94 11.30
C GLY A 46 -17.45 0.24 10.56
N ALA A 47 -16.12 0.27 10.49
CA ALA A 47 -15.39 1.35 9.82
C ALA A 47 -15.46 1.23 8.30
N GLN A 48 -15.43 2.38 7.62
CA GLN A 48 -15.28 2.41 6.18
C GLN A 48 -13.80 2.56 5.84
N LEU A 49 -13.23 1.58 5.13
CA LEU A 49 -11.86 1.65 4.64
C LEU A 49 -11.82 2.29 3.25
N MET A 50 -10.89 3.22 3.04
CA MET A 50 -10.66 3.82 1.72
C MET A 50 -9.17 3.77 1.36
N PRO A 51 -8.78 3.03 0.32
CA PRO A 51 -7.40 3.02 -0.15
C PRO A 51 -7.06 4.34 -0.83
N ILE A 52 -5.98 4.99 -0.37
CA ILE A 52 -5.47 6.24 -0.93
C ILE A 52 -4.15 6.03 -1.69
N ASP A 53 -3.47 4.90 -1.47
CA ASP A 53 -2.32 4.53 -2.29
C ASP A 53 -2.74 4.42 -3.77
N SER A 54 -1.89 4.89 -4.69
CA SER A 54 -2.29 5.23 -6.06
C SER A 54 -2.88 4.04 -6.81
N GLU A 55 -2.21 2.90 -6.75
CA GLU A 55 -2.61 1.68 -7.46
C GLU A 55 -3.89 1.08 -6.87
N HIS A 56 -4.02 1.06 -5.54
CA HIS A 56 -5.23 0.54 -4.89
C HIS A 56 -6.40 1.50 -5.04
N SER A 57 -6.15 2.81 -5.05
CA SER A 57 -7.16 3.81 -5.38
C SER A 57 -7.65 3.64 -6.82
N ALA A 58 -6.75 3.34 -7.77
CA ALA A 58 -7.12 3.03 -9.15
C ALA A 58 -7.95 1.74 -9.25
N ILE A 59 -7.55 0.67 -8.56
CA ILE A 59 -8.31 -0.59 -8.51
C ILE A 59 -9.69 -0.36 -7.89
N TYR A 60 -9.76 0.37 -6.77
CA TYR A 60 -11.00 0.70 -6.09
C TYR A 60 -11.97 1.47 -7.00
N GLN A 61 -11.46 2.40 -7.80
CA GLN A 61 -12.27 3.11 -8.81
C GLN A 61 -12.75 2.18 -9.93
N CYS A 62 -11.89 1.27 -10.42
CA CYS A 62 -12.28 0.26 -11.41
C CYS A 62 -13.36 -0.70 -10.90
N LEU A 63 -13.42 -0.93 -9.58
CA LEU A 63 -14.45 -1.72 -8.91
C LEU A 63 -15.69 -0.88 -8.50
N ALA A 64 -15.83 0.35 -9.00
CA ALA A 64 -16.93 1.26 -8.64
C ALA A 64 -17.06 1.51 -7.13
N GLY A 65 -15.95 1.41 -6.40
CA GLY A 65 -15.90 1.57 -4.95
C GLY A 65 -16.31 0.34 -4.14
N GLU A 66 -16.45 -0.82 -4.79
CA GLU A 66 -16.71 -2.09 -4.11
C GLU A 66 -15.43 -2.65 -3.47
N LEU A 67 -15.56 -3.02 -2.20
CA LEU A 67 -14.60 -3.86 -1.48
C LEU A 67 -15.26 -5.20 -1.17
N PRO A 68 -14.47 -6.26 -0.90
CA PRO A 68 -15.01 -7.52 -0.43
C PRO A 68 -15.92 -7.33 0.79
N PRO A 69 -17.02 -8.10 0.90
CA PRO A 69 -17.88 -8.05 2.07
C PRO A 69 -17.14 -8.48 3.35
N GLU A 70 -16.18 -9.38 3.20
CA GLU A 70 -15.31 -9.88 4.26
C GLU A 70 -13.86 -9.64 3.88
N PRO A 71 -13.03 -9.09 4.80
CA PRO A 71 -11.63 -8.85 4.52
C PRO A 71 -10.83 -10.09 4.08
N GLY A 72 -9.96 -9.92 3.08
CA GLY A 72 -9.15 -11.02 2.53
C GLY A 72 -9.94 -12.07 1.74
N GLN A 73 -11.24 -11.83 1.50
CA GLN A 73 -12.00 -12.57 0.49
C GLN A 73 -11.93 -11.86 -0.86
N PRO A 74 -12.00 -12.59 -1.98
CA PRO A 74 -12.03 -11.96 -3.29
C PRO A 74 -13.35 -11.23 -3.52
N VAL A 75 -13.30 -10.08 -4.19
CA VAL A 75 -14.50 -9.50 -4.81
C VAL A 75 -15.06 -10.49 -5.84
N ALA A 76 -16.35 -10.84 -5.76
CA ALA A 76 -16.93 -11.94 -6.54
C ALA A 76 -16.75 -11.84 -8.07
N VAL A 77 -16.68 -10.61 -8.59
CA VAL A 77 -16.49 -10.33 -10.03
C VAL A 77 -15.02 -10.20 -10.45
N LEU A 78 -14.08 -10.24 -9.49
CA LEU A 78 -12.67 -9.95 -9.71
C LEU A 78 -11.90 -11.24 -10.06
N ARG A 79 -11.42 -11.33 -11.30
CA ARG A 79 -10.58 -12.45 -11.77
C ARG A 79 -9.08 -12.26 -11.51
N ARG A 80 -8.58 -11.02 -11.65
CA ARG A 80 -7.15 -10.70 -11.62
C ARG A 80 -6.95 -9.21 -11.30
N LEU A 81 -5.95 -8.91 -10.50
CA LEU A 81 -5.43 -7.56 -10.29
C LEU A 81 -4.17 -7.31 -11.13
N LEU A 82 -4.07 -6.11 -11.69
CA LEU A 82 -2.87 -5.61 -12.36
C LEU A 82 -2.30 -4.46 -11.53
N VAL A 83 -1.25 -4.73 -10.76
CA VAL A 83 -0.56 -3.72 -9.95
C VAL A 83 0.63 -3.19 -10.75
N THR A 84 0.47 -2.00 -11.33
CA THR A 84 1.50 -1.36 -12.18
C THR A 84 2.66 -0.85 -11.34
N ALA A 85 3.89 -0.82 -11.86
CA ALA A 85 5.05 -0.26 -11.17
C ALA A 85 5.86 0.67 -12.11
N SER A 86 6.45 1.74 -11.58
CA SER A 86 7.39 2.57 -12.35
C SER A 86 8.67 1.79 -12.72
N GLY A 87 9.10 0.90 -11.82
CA GLY A 87 10.38 0.20 -11.84
C GLY A 87 11.51 0.95 -11.12
N GLY A 88 11.25 2.16 -10.62
CA GLY A 88 12.25 2.97 -9.90
C GLY A 88 13.41 3.48 -10.76
N PRO A 89 14.37 4.21 -10.16
CA PRO A 89 15.51 4.78 -10.87
C PRO A 89 16.48 3.75 -11.46
N PHE A 90 16.40 2.49 -11.03
CA PHE A 90 17.35 1.44 -11.41
C PHE A 90 16.80 0.45 -12.44
N ARG A 91 15.58 0.65 -12.95
CA ARG A 91 14.92 -0.25 -13.92
C ARG A 91 15.77 -0.65 -15.12
N SER A 92 16.58 0.28 -15.63
CA SER A 92 17.40 0.09 -16.83
C SER A 92 18.89 -0.12 -16.53
N ARG A 93 19.29 -0.24 -15.27
CA ARG A 93 20.69 -0.48 -14.88
C ARG A 93 21.05 -1.94 -15.02
N ASN A 94 22.32 -2.21 -15.31
CA ASN A 94 22.85 -3.57 -15.30
C ASN A 94 22.96 -4.07 -13.86
N LEU A 95 22.79 -5.39 -13.67
CA LEU A 95 22.88 -6.02 -12.34
C LEU A 95 24.21 -5.72 -11.63
N SER A 96 25.32 -5.73 -12.36
CA SER A 96 26.66 -5.42 -11.81
C SER A 96 26.79 -3.97 -11.31
N GLU A 97 25.96 -3.05 -11.80
CA GLU A 97 25.97 -1.65 -11.38
C GLU A 97 25.16 -1.43 -10.10
N LEU A 98 24.39 -2.44 -9.65
CA LEU A 98 23.55 -2.33 -8.47
C LEU A 98 24.34 -2.44 -7.15
N GLU A 99 25.53 -3.07 -7.16
CA GLU A 99 26.35 -3.23 -5.95
C GLU A 99 26.83 -1.90 -5.36
N GLY A 100 27.06 -0.90 -6.22
CA GLY A 100 27.62 0.40 -5.84
C GLY A 100 26.61 1.54 -5.69
N VAL A 101 25.30 1.25 -5.70
CA VAL A 101 24.28 2.32 -5.66
C VAL A 101 24.19 2.96 -4.29
N THR A 102 23.94 4.27 -4.27
CA THR A 102 23.85 5.04 -3.01
C THR A 102 22.40 5.39 -2.67
N PRO A 103 22.09 5.72 -1.40
CA PRO A 103 20.77 6.22 -1.02
C PRO A 103 20.33 7.47 -1.79
N GLU A 104 21.27 8.35 -2.15
CA GLU A 104 21.01 9.55 -2.95
C GLU A 104 20.55 9.17 -4.35
N GLN A 105 21.21 8.20 -4.98
CA GLN A 105 20.79 7.66 -6.28
C GLN A 105 19.42 6.97 -6.20
N ALA A 106 19.18 6.22 -5.13
CA ALA A 106 17.88 5.56 -4.90
C ALA A 106 16.75 6.58 -4.69
N CYS A 107 17.05 7.73 -4.08
CA CYS A 107 16.07 8.80 -3.86
C CYS A 107 15.80 9.67 -5.09
N ALA A 108 16.63 9.59 -6.13
CA ALA A 108 16.48 10.35 -7.38
C ALA A 108 15.45 9.69 -8.32
N HIS A 109 14.19 9.61 -7.89
CA HIS A 109 13.12 8.93 -8.65
C HIS A 109 12.75 9.71 -9.93
N PRO A 110 12.61 9.05 -11.09
CA PRO A 110 12.43 9.72 -12.39
C PRO A 110 11.13 10.50 -12.54
N ASN A 111 10.06 10.07 -11.84
CA ASN A 111 8.71 10.60 -12.05
C ASN A 111 8.14 11.36 -10.84
N TRP A 112 8.72 11.21 -9.64
CA TRP A 112 8.03 11.58 -8.40
C TRP A 112 8.99 12.20 -7.40
N SER A 113 8.52 13.22 -6.68
CA SER A 113 9.18 13.76 -5.49
C SER A 113 8.51 13.18 -4.25
N MET A 114 9.19 12.29 -3.53
CA MET A 114 8.63 11.53 -2.40
C MET A 114 9.60 11.49 -1.20
N GLY A 115 9.12 11.01 -0.05
CA GLY A 115 9.97 10.84 1.14
C GLY A 115 11.04 9.74 0.95
N ARG A 116 12.17 9.86 1.67
CA ARG A 116 13.35 8.99 1.48
C ARG A 116 13.03 7.49 1.57
N LYS A 117 12.19 7.07 2.52
CA LYS A 117 11.84 5.66 2.72
C LYS A 117 11.13 5.08 1.49
N ILE A 118 10.05 5.72 1.03
CA ILE A 118 9.30 5.25 -0.15
C ILE A 118 10.13 5.35 -1.43
N SER A 119 11.02 6.34 -1.56
CA SER A 119 11.91 6.42 -2.72
C SER A 119 12.90 5.26 -2.78
N VAL A 120 13.51 4.87 -1.65
CA VAL A 120 14.38 3.68 -1.57
C VAL A 120 13.59 2.41 -1.85
N ASP A 121 12.41 2.24 -1.26
CA ASP A 121 11.55 1.08 -1.51
C ASP A 121 11.12 0.99 -2.98
N SER A 122 10.89 2.13 -3.64
CA SER A 122 10.60 2.16 -5.07
C SER A 122 11.82 1.75 -5.90
N ALA A 123 13.04 2.10 -5.47
CA ALA A 123 14.27 1.74 -6.16
C ALA A 123 14.60 0.24 -6.06
N THR A 124 14.23 -0.40 -4.95
CA THR A 124 14.39 -1.85 -4.73
C THR A 124 13.19 -2.67 -5.18
N MET A 125 12.12 -2.02 -5.66
CA MET A 125 10.79 -2.59 -5.90
C MET A 125 10.11 -3.19 -4.66
N LEU A 126 10.68 -3.04 -3.45
CA LEU A 126 10.04 -3.46 -2.20
C LEU A 126 8.70 -2.73 -2.00
N ASN A 127 8.60 -1.47 -2.45
CA ASN A 127 7.34 -0.72 -2.43
C ASN A 127 6.22 -1.54 -3.12
N LYS A 128 6.51 -2.09 -4.30
CA LYS A 128 5.55 -2.91 -5.04
C LYS A 128 5.26 -4.24 -4.35
N GLY A 129 6.26 -4.84 -3.69
CA GLY A 129 6.06 -6.03 -2.86
C GLY A 129 5.09 -5.79 -1.71
N LEU A 130 5.21 -4.65 -1.02
CA LEU A 130 4.29 -4.24 0.04
C LEU A 130 2.88 -3.99 -0.51
N GLU A 131 2.78 -3.32 -1.65
CA GLU A 131 1.49 -3.02 -2.29
C GLU A 131 0.77 -4.28 -2.81
N VAL A 132 1.50 -5.33 -3.20
CA VAL A 132 0.91 -6.64 -3.53
C VAL A 132 0.27 -7.27 -2.29
N ILE A 133 0.95 -7.22 -1.14
CA ILE A 133 0.39 -7.73 0.12
C ILE A 133 -0.81 -6.88 0.55
N GLU A 134 -0.71 -5.56 0.41
CA GLU A 134 -1.81 -4.64 0.69
C GLU A 134 -3.03 -4.92 -0.20
N ALA A 135 -2.81 -5.15 -1.50
CA ALA A 135 -3.88 -5.48 -2.45
C ALA A 135 -4.59 -6.79 -2.07
N HIS A 136 -3.84 -7.80 -1.60
CA HIS A 136 -4.41 -9.06 -1.12
C HIS A 136 -5.36 -8.87 0.08
N TRP A 137 -5.08 -7.90 0.96
CA TRP A 137 -5.98 -7.62 2.07
C TRP A 137 -7.20 -6.78 1.66
N LEU A 138 -7.02 -5.88 0.69
CA LEU A 138 -8.06 -4.96 0.25
C LEU A 138 -9.08 -5.56 -0.72
N PHE A 139 -8.68 -6.50 -1.59
CA PHE A 139 -9.47 -6.93 -2.75
C PHE A 139 -9.47 -8.45 -2.95
#